data_AF-A0A547QAY4-F1
#
_entry.id   AF-A0A547QAY4-F1
#
_cell.length_a   1.000
_cell.length_b   1.000
_cell.length_c   1.000
_cell.angle_alpha   90.00
_cell.angle_beta   90.00
_cell.angle_gamma   90.00
#
_symmetry.space_group_name_H-M   'P 1'
#
loop_
_entity.id
_entity.type
_entity.pdbx_description
1 polymer ?
#
loop_
_entity_poly.entity_id
_entity_poly.type
_entity_poly.pdbx_seq_one_letter_code
_entity_poly.pdbx_strand_id
1 'polypeptide(L)'
;MLREFDRVYPTKLSGGVWHQDIFERFGPRHKNRLAQLSEGPYRPVLSYETGYLADADMCRKITAGHEAVDLMLVVRHPVKWLNSWRNQMLKSHRTTIDDFRNAGPTNAEVFRFFDLTTHIARWKANASVSSVNIVEYGADDLIDTFLDWIGVGRDRRGDFQKNVSDPNRSLNLDGLRLLHEVKTRLEGAPFSALERSVTHSLRAIRNGALDSSDKQSTFLLTEDDVSAINGDWLPVLNETLEALDAGFAFEPFEMTAGHMQAADLSATEPVRTVADAILPDLFLN
;
A
#
# COMPACT_ATOMS: atom_id res chain seq x y z
N MET A 1 13.41 -6.13 -17.72
CA MET A 1 12.59 -4.98 -18.19
C MET A 1 11.15 -5.46 -18.28
N LEU A 2 10.27 -5.09 -17.33
CA LEU A 2 8.82 -5.37 -17.41
C LEU A 2 8.28 -4.29 -18.36
N ARG A 3 8.23 -4.60 -19.66
CA ARG A 3 7.67 -3.69 -20.68
C ARG A 3 6.21 -4.03 -21.03
N GLU A 4 5.64 -5.11 -20.48
CA GLU A 4 4.33 -5.62 -20.90
C GLU A 4 3.35 -5.93 -19.75
N PHE A 5 3.67 -5.50 -18.53
CA PHE A 5 2.61 -5.13 -17.57
C PHE A 5 2.65 -3.63 -17.53
N ASP A 6 1.78 -2.99 -18.31
CA ASP A 6 1.66 -1.55 -18.31
C ASP A 6 0.97 -1.14 -17.02
N ARG A 7 1.75 -1.19 -15.93
CA ARG A 7 1.43 -0.48 -14.71
C ARG A 7 1.29 0.97 -15.13
N VAL A 8 0.07 1.51 -15.07
CA VAL A 8 -0.12 2.96 -15.14
C VAL A 8 0.42 3.51 -13.82
N TYR A 9 1.74 3.55 -13.72
CA TYR A 9 2.38 4.48 -12.81
C TYR A 9 2.27 5.85 -13.48
N PRO A 10 1.73 6.86 -12.78
CA PRO A 10 1.97 8.24 -13.18
C PRO A 10 3.45 8.39 -13.51
N THR A 11 3.82 8.64 -14.76
CA THR A 11 5.23 8.80 -15.16
C THR A 11 5.89 10.04 -14.54
N LYS A 12 5.09 10.86 -13.84
CA LYS A 12 5.51 11.89 -12.90
C LYS A 12 5.04 11.51 -11.49
N LEU A 13 5.65 10.48 -10.88
CA LEU A 13 5.62 10.37 -9.42
C LEU A 13 6.61 11.41 -8.90
N SER A 14 6.12 12.60 -8.55
CA SER A 14 6.79 13.43 -7.55
C SER A 14 7.06 12.53 -6.35
N GLY A 15 8.30 12.54 -5.84
CA GLY A 15 8.80 11.54 -4.90
C GLY A 15 7.95 11.47 -3.63
N GLY A 16 6.97 10.57 -3.60
CA GLY A 16 5.97 10.46 -2.53
C GLY A 16 4.58 9.96 -2.95
N VAL A 17 4.26 9.84 -4.25
CA VAL A 17 2.93 9.36 -4.67
C VAL A 17 2.83 7.84 -4.63
N TRP A 18 2.08 7.28 -3.66
CA TRP A 18 1.60 5.89 -3.74
C TRP A 18 0.25 5.77 -3.03
N HIS A 19 -0.80 5.36 -3.75
CA HIS A 19 -2.14 4.98 -3.25
C HIS A 19 -3.11 6.12 -2.85
N GLN A 20 -3.87 6.63 -3.83
CA GLN A 20 -5.28 7.06 -3.63
C GLN A 20 -5.97 7.29 -4.99
N ASP A 21 -5.33 8.06 -5.86
CA ASP A 21 -5.92 8.52 -7.13
C ASP A 21 -6.23 7.44 -8.18
N ILE A 22 -5.76 6.20 -8.07
CA ILE A 22 -5.79 5.34 -9.27
C ILE A 22 -7.20 4.87 -9.61
N PHE A 23 -8.06 4.66 -8.59
CA PHE A 23 -9.48 4.40 -8.83
C PHE A 23 -10.26 5.69 -9.04
N GLU A 24 -10.05 6.74 -8.24
CA GLU A 24 -10.75 8.02 -8.40
C GLU A 24 -10.51 8.67 -9.78
N ARG A 25 -9.38 8.37 -10.43
CA ARG A 25 -9.05 8.81 -11.80
C ARG A 25 -9.28 7.74 -12.86
N PHE A 26 -9.85 6.59 -12.51
CA PHE A 26 -10.23 5.58 -13.50
C PHE A 26 -11.27 6.18 -14.43
N GLY A 27 -10.96 6.19 -15.73
CA GLY A 27 -11.66 7.03 -16.70
C GLY A 27 -11.38 6.58 -18.13
N PRO A 28 -11.83 7.35 -19.13
CA PRO A 28 -11.81 6.93 -20.52
C PRO A 28 -10.43 6.50 -21.04
N ARG A 29 -9.35 7.16 -20.61
CA ARG A 29 -7.98 6.79 -20.99
C ARG A 29 -7.57 5.40 -20.48
N HIS A 30 -7.95 5.07 -19.24
CA HIS A 30 -7.66 3.76 -18.64
C HIS A 30 -8.46 2.66 -19.33
N LYS A 31 -9.74 2.92 -19.66
CA LYS A 31 -10.58 2.00 -20.44
C LYS A 31 -10.00 1.69 -21.82
N ASN A 32 -9.58 2.73 -22.55
CA ASN A 32 -8.97 2.54 -23.86
C ASN A 32 -7.67 1.74 -23.78
N ARG A 33 -6.86 1.95 -22.73
CA ARG A 33 -5.63 1.19 -22.53
C ARG A 33 -5.91 -0.28 -22.22
N LEU A 34 -6.90 -0.56 -21.38
CA LEU A 34 -7.34 -1.93 -21.08
C LEU A 34 -7.84 -2.66 -22.31
N ALA A 35 -8.65 -1.99 -23.14
CA ALA A 35 -9.12 -2.54 -24.40
C ALA A 35 -7.94 -2.91 -25.32
N GLN A 36 -6.97 -2.00 -25.50
CA GLN A 36 -5.75 -2.27 -26.28
C GLN A 36 -4.92 -3.44 -25.72
N LEU A 37 -4.78 -3.53 -24.39
CA LEU A 37 -4.04 -4.62 -23.77
C LEU A 37 -4.73 -5.97 -23.94
N SER A 38 -6.07 -5.96 -24.01
CA SER A 38 -6.88 -7.16 -24.23
C SER A 38 -6.77 -7.71 -25.66
N GLU A 39 -6.25 -6.91 -26.61
CA GLU A 39 -5.97 -7.34 -27.99
C GLU A 39 -4.62 -8.08 -28.11
N GLY A 40 -3.80 -8.05 -27.06
CA GLY A 40 -2.50 -8.74 -27.01
C GLY A 40 -2.60 -10.22 -26.64
N PRO A 41 -1.47 -10.96 -26.67
CA PRO A 41 -1.44 -12.40 -26.34
C PRO A 41 -1.54 -12.69 -24.83
N TYR A 42 -1.70 -11.67 -23.99
CA TYR A 42 -1.67 -11.79 -22.53
C TYR A 42 -2.96 -11.33 -21.90
N ARG A 43 -3.24 -11.92 -20.74
CA ARG A 43 -4.30 -11.44 -19.87
C ARG A 43 -3.92 -10.09 -19.27
N PRO A 44 -4.70 -9.01 -19.51
CA PRO A 44 -4.47 -7.74 -18.83
C PRO A 44 -4.75 -7.90 -17.33
N VAL A 45 -3.82 -7.40 -16.51
CA VAL A 45 -3.96 -7.41 -15.04
C VAL A 45 -4.03 -5.99 -14.52
N LEU A 46 -5.03 -5.74 -13.69
CA LEU A 46 -5.15 -4.53 -12.88
C LEU A 46 -4.80 -4.87 -11.43
N SER A 47 -3.76 -4.23 -10.89
CA SER A 47 -3.31 -4.45 -9.52
C SER A 47 -3.38 -3.15 -8.73
N TYR A 48 -4.10 -3.18 -7.61
CA TYR A 48 -4.26 -2.03 -6.73
C TYR A 48 -4.43 -2.46 -5.26
N GLU A 49 -3.59 -1.94 -4.37
CA GLU A 49 -3.70 -2.20 -2.92
C GLU A 49 -5.02 -1.68 -2.32
N THR A 50 -5.58 -0.59 -2.87
CA THR A 50 -6.87 -0.03 -2.45
C THR A 50 -8.07 -0.61 -3.19
N GLY A 51 -7.90 -1.68 -3.97
CA GLY A 51 -9.01 -2.36 -4.65
C GLY A 51 -10.10 -2.76 -3.67
N TYR A 52 -9.72 -3.07 -2.44
CA TYR A 52 -10.63 -3.34 -1.31
C TYR A 52 -11.64 -2.22 -1.05
N LEU A 53 -11.36 -0.97 -1.44
CA LEU A 53 -12.26 0.18 -1.29
C LEU A 53 -13.07 0.52 -2.54
N ALA A 54 -12.86 -0.16 -3.68
CA ALA A 54 -13.54 0.15 -4.94
C ALA A 54 -15.07 0.11 -4.77
N ASP A 55 -15.77 1.22 -5.01
CA ASP A 55 -17.23 1.25 -4.92
C ASP A 55 -17.92 0.49 -6.07
N ALA A 56 -19.25 0.39 -6.01
CA ALA A 56 -20.03 -0.31 -7.03
C ALA A 56 -19.86 0.30 -8.43
N ASP A 57 -19.68 1.63 -8.52
CA ASP A 57 -19.48 2.31 -9.79
C ASP A 57 -18.10 1.97 -10.38
N MET A 58 -17.08 1.87 -9.54
CA MET A 58 -15.74 1.45 -9.92
C MET A 58 -15.72 0.02 -10.46
N CYS A 59 -16.37 -0.91 -9.76
CA CYS A 59 -16.49 -2.30 -10.23
C CYS A 59 -17.10 -2.34 -11.63
N ARG A 60 -18.24 -1.65 -11.84
CA ARG A 60 -18.89 -1.56 -13.16
C ARG A 60 -18.02 -0.92 -14.22
N LYS A 61 -17.28 0.15 -13.88
CA LYS A 61 -16.40 0.84 -14.82
C LYS A 61 -15.25 -0.05 -15.30
N ILE A 62 -14.69 -0.86 -14.41
CA ILE A 62 -13.58 -1.77 -14.72
C ILE A 62 -14.05 -2.95 -15.56
N THR A 63 -15.24 -3.47 -15.28
CA THR A 63 -15.77 -4.64 -15.99
C THR A 63 -16.54 -4.29 -17.26
N ALA A 64 -16.80 -3.01 -17.50
CA ALA A 64 -17.45 -2.54 -18.72
C ALA A 64 -16.68 -3.00 -19.97
N GLY A 65 -17.32 -3.87 -20.76
CA GLY A 65 -16.74 -4.42 -21.99
C GLY A 65 -16.06 -5.79 -21.83
N HIS A 66 -16.11 -6.40 -20.66
CA HIS A 66 -15.61 -7.74 -20.40
C HIS A 66 -16.74 -8.67 -19.95
N GLU A 67 -16.83 -9.87 -20.53
CA GLU A 67 -17.89 -10.85 -20.18
C GLU A 67 -17.73 -11.38 -18.75
N ALA A 68 -16.48 -11.53 -18.29
CA ALA A 68 -16.17 -11.92 -16.93
C ALA A 68 -14.80 -11.42 -16.47
N VAL A 69 -14.61 -11.38 -15.14
CA VAL A 69 -13.35 -11.04 -14.48
C VAL A 69 -12.94 -12.14 -13.51
N ASP A 70 -11.63 -12.33 -13.36
CA ASP A 70 -11.07 -13.13 -12.28
C ASP A 70 -10.44 -12.21 -11.24
N LEU A 71 -10.60 -12.57 -9.97
CA LEU A 71 -10.05 -11.82 -8.85
C LEU A 71 -8.92 -12.61 -8.21
N MET A 72 -7.80 -11.95 -7.94
CA MET A 72 -6.75 -12.45 -7.07
C MET A 72 -6.60 -11.50 -5.89
N LEU A 73 -6.90 -12.00 -4.69
CA LEU A 73 -6.81 -11.25 -3.43
C LEU A 73 -5.52 -11.66 -2.74
N VAL A 74 -4.56 -10.74 -2.67
CA VAL A 74 -3.29 -10.95 -1.96
C VAL A 74 -3.45 -10.43 -0.54
N VAL A 75 -3.62 -11.33 0.42
CA VAL A 75 -3.95 -11.02 1.81
C VAL A 75 -2.70 -11.04 2.66
N ARG A 76 -2.48 -10.00 3.47
CA ARG A 76 -1.33 -9.89 4.36
C ARG A 76 -1.79 -9.89 5.81
N HIS A 77 -0.97 -10.45 6.70
CA HIS A 77 -1.19 -10.37 8.14
C HIS A 77 -1.55 -8.93 8.56
N PRO A 78 -2.67 -8.69 9.27
CA PRO A 78 -3.19 -7.35 9.54
C PRO A 78 -2.20 -6.40 10.23
N VAL A 79 -1.48 -6.88 11.25
CA VAL A 79 -0.40 -6.14 11.94
C VAL A 79 0.70 -5.68 10.98
N LYS A 80 1.20 -6.58 10.11
CA LYS A 80 2.24 -6.26 9.10
C LYS A 80 1.70 -5.31 8.03
N TRP A 81 0.44 -5.47 7.63
CA TRP A 81 -0.23 -4.60 6.67
C TRP A 81 -0.41 -3.19 7.22
N LEU A 82 -0.98 -3.04 8.41
CA LEU A 82 -1.24 -1.73 9.03
C LEU A 82 0.06 -0.98 9.30
N ASN A 83 1.12 -1.68 9.77
CA ASN A 83 2.43 -1.07 9.93
C ASN A 83 3.00 -0.54 8.59
N SER A 84 2.90 -1.34 7.53
CA SER A 84 3.31 -0.95 6.19
C SER A 84 2.52 0.24 5.67
N TRP A 85 1.20 0.23 5.88
CA TRP A 85 0.30 1.30 5.46
C TRP A 85 0.60 2.61 6.21
N ARG A 86 0.73 2.59 7.54
CA ARG A 86 1.13 3.77 8.35
C ARG A 86 2.47 4.35 7.91
N ASN A 87 3.46 3.51 7.58
CA ASN A 87 4.74 3.96 7.04
C ASN A 87 4.55 4.68 5.69
N GLN A 88 3.73 4.12 4.80
CA GLN A 88 3.38 4.79 3.54
C GLN A 88 2.63 6.11 3.75
N MET A 89 1.74 6.20 4.76
CA MET A 89 1.04 7.45 5.09
C MET A 89 2.00 8.56 5.52
N LEU A 90 3.13 8.26 6.16
CA LEU A 90 4.16 9.28 6.44
C LEU A 90 4.94 9.68 5.18
N LYS A 91 5.16 8.76 4.24
CA LYS A 91 5.86 9.03 2.98
C LYS A 91 5.00 9.74 1.93
N SER A 92 3.68 9.65 2.05
CA SER A 92 2.74 10.19 1.08
C SER A 92 2.47 11.66 1.37
N HIS A 93 2.39 12.48 0.32
CA HIS A 93 1.92 13.86 0.45
C HIS A 93 0.40 14.01 0.38
N ARG A 94 -0.34 12.90 0.28
CA ARG A 94 -1.81 12.92 0.16
C ARG A 94 -2.52 12.71 1.48
N THR A 95 -1.81 12.11 2.41
CA THR A 95 -2.25 11.88 3.77
C THR A 95 -1.82 13.05 4.62
N THR A 96 -2.73 13.58 5.41
CA THR A 96 -2.42 14.55 6.45
C THR A 96 -1.81 13.85 7.66
N ILE A 97 -1.38 14.63 8.66
CA ILE A 97 -1.00 14.06 9.95
C ILE A 97 -2.23 13.48 10.67
N ASP A 98 -3.41 14.07 10.49
CA ASP A 98 -4.64 13.60 11.11
C ASP A 98 -5.08 12.25 10.54
N ASP A 99 -4.95 12.04 9.22
CA ASP A 99 -5.17 10.72 8.63
C ASP A 99 -4.27 9.67 9.29
N PHE A 100 -2.99 9.99 9.51
CA PHE A 100 -2.05 9.08 10.16
C PHE A 100 -2.44 8.78 11.62
N ARG A 101 -2.85 9.80 12.38
CA ARG A 101 -3.29 9.66 13.78
C ARG A 101 -4.56 8.81 13.89
N ASN A 102 -5.46 8.93 12.91
CA ASN A 102 -6.72 8.19 12.85
C ASN A 102 -6.59 6.79 12.21
N ALA A 103 -5.43 6.43 11.66
CA ALA A 103 -5.16 5.13 11.03
C ALA A 103 -4.70 4.09 12.06
N GLY A 104 -5.64 3.64 12.90
CA GLY A 104 -5.41 2.64 13.93
C GLY A 104 -6.46 1.53 13.96
N PRO A 105 -6.29 0.53 14.84
CA PRO A 105 -7.19 -0.62 14.91
C PRO A 105 -8.60 -0.32 15.42
N THR A 106 -8.77 0.83 16.08
CA THR A 106 -10.08 1.32 16.52
C THR A 106 -10.88 1.99 15.40
N ASN A 107 -10.28 2.21 14.22
CA ASN A 107 -10.95 2.83 13.09
C ASN A 107 -11.63 1.76 12.23
N ALA A 108 -12.97 1.74 12.27
CA ALA A 108 -13.78 0.81 11.48
C ALA A 108 -13.53 0.91 9.97
N GLU A 109 -13.19 2.08 9.42
CA GLU A 109 -12.87 2.22 8.00
C GLU A 109 -11.57 1.47 7.62
N VAL A 110 -10.63 1.32 8.55
CA VAL A 110 -9.40 0.54 8.32
C VAL A 110 -9.71 -0.95 8.33
N PHE A 111 -10.61 -1.40 9.20
CA PHE A 111 -11.04 -2.80 9.23
C PHE A 111 -11.66 -3.24 7.90
N ARG A 112 -12.33 -2.34 7.16
CA ARG A 112 -12.95 -2.67 5.86
C ARG A 112 -11.98 -3.22 4.81
N PHE A 113 -10.66 -2.99 4.94
CA PHE A 113 -9.66 -3.60 4.07
C PHE A 113 -9.53 -5.12 4.28
N PHE A 114 -9.94 -5.63 5.43
CA PHE A 114 -9.89 -7.04 5.80
C PHE A 114 -11.24 -7.76 5.68
N ASP A 115 -12.31 -7.03 5.37
CA ASP A 115 -13.63 -7.61 5.06
C ASP A 115 -13.67 -8.15 3.62
N LEU A 116 -13.02 -9.31 3.42
CA LEU A 116 -12.93 -9.98 2.13
C LEU A 116 -14.32 -10.41 1.61
N THR A 117 -15.23 -10.80 2.50
CA THR A 117 -16.57 -11.25 2.14
C THR A 117 -17.36 -10.12 1.48
N THR A 118 -17.43 -8.95 2.11
CA THR A 118 -18.11 -7.78 1.53
C THR A 118 -17.43 -7.34 0.25
N HIS A 119 -16.10 -7.40 0.19
CA HIS A 119 -15.35 -7.08 -1.02
C HIS A 119 -15.75 -7.96 -2.20
N ILE A 120 -15.73 -9.30 -2.02
CA ILE A 120 -16.09 -10.28 -3.05
C ILE A 120 -17.56 -10.14 -3.44
N ALA A 121 -18.46 -9.98 -2.46
CA ALA A 121 -19.89 -9.82 -2.72
C ALA A 121 -20.18 -8.59 -3.59
N ARG A 122 -19.50 -7.47 -3.32
CA ARG A 122 -19.64 -6.25 -4.12
C ARG A 122 -19.20 -6.44 -5.57
N TRP A 123 -18.10 -7.16 -5.80
CA TRP A 123 -17.68 -7.50 -7.17
C TRP A 123 -18.69 -8.42 -7.85
N LYS A 124 -19.12 -9.51 -7.20
CA LYS A 124 -20.13 -10.42 -7.74
C LYS A 124 -21.47 -9.73 -8.06
N ALA A 125 -21.83 -8.71 -7.30
CA ALA A 125 -23.05 -7.93 -7.53
C ALA A 125 -22.95 -6.96 -8.73
N ASN A 126 -21.74 -6.61 -9.17
CA ASN A 126 -21.51 -5.58 -10.19
C ASN A 126 -20.71 -6.08 -11.41
N ALA A 127 -20.31 -7.35 -11.42
CA ALA A 127 -19.53 -7.99 -12.45
C ALA A 127 -19.78 -9.50 -12.46
N SER A 128 -19.66 -10.12 -13.63
CA SER A 128 -19.53 -11.57 -13.75
C SER A 128 -18.16 -12.00 -13.24
N VAL A 129 -18.07 -12.46 -12.01
CA VAL A 129 -16.82 -12.97 -11.43
C VAL A 129 -16.72 -14.47 -11.73
N SER A 130 -15.74 -14.86 -12.56
CA SER A 130 -15.52 -16.25 -12.96
C SER A 130 -14.77 -17.05 -11.91
N SER A 131 -13.77 -16.46 -11.26
CA SER A 131 -13.03 -17.08 -10.17
C SER A 131 -12.53 -16.04 -9.17
N VAL A 132 -12.31 -16.51 -7.94
CA VAL A 132 -11.65 -15.75 -6.86
C VAL A 132 -10.53 -16.64 -6.33
N ASN A 133 -9.30 -16.15 -6.41
CA ASN A 133 -8.13 -16.78 -5.84
C ASN A 133 -7.64 -15.93 -4.67
N ILE A 134 -7.42 -16.54 -3.52
CA ILE A 134 -6.94 -15.87 -2.31
C ILE A 134 -5.55 -16.41 -2.01
N VAL A 135 -4.56 -15.54 -1.86
CA VAL A 135 -3.17 -15.93 -1.65
C VAL A 135 -2.54 -15.13 -0.54
N GLU A 136 -1.62 -15.75 0.21
CA GLU A 136 -0.89 -15.10 1.27
C GLU A 136 0.22 -14.18 0.71
N TYR A 137 0.25 -12.94 1.20
CA TYR A 137 1.34 -12.01 0.96
C TYR A 137 2.61 -12.47 1.68
N GLY A 138 3.64 -12.82 0.92
CA GLY A 138 4.93 -13.25 1.44
C GLY A 138 5.13 -14.77 1.44
N ALA A 139 4.18 -15.54 0.89
CA ALA A 139 4.43 -16.93 0.55
C ALA A 139 5.60 -17.04 -0.44
N ASP A 140 6.45 -18.04 -0.25
CA ASP A 140 7.67 -18.25 -1.05
C ASP A 140 7.37 -18.41 -2.54
N ASP A 141 6.19 -18.92 -2.86
CA ASP A 141 5.71 -19.19 -4.22
C ASP A 141 4.76 -18.10 -4.75
N LEU A 142 4.53 -16.98 -4.04
CA LEU A 142 3.53 -15.96 -4.43
C LEU A 142 3.72 -15.49 -5.88
N ILE A 143 4.96 -15.24 -6.30
CA ILE A 143 5.27 -14.81 -7.67
C ILE A 143 4.97 -15.93 -8.67
N ASP A 144 5.32 -17.17 -8.34
CA ASP A 144 5.04 -18.33 -9.19
C ASP A 144 3.53 -18.56 -9.34
N THR A 145 2.79 -18.48 -8.24
CA THR A 145 1.32 -18.57 -8.19
C THR A 145 0.65 -17.44 -8.98
N PHE A 146 1.17 -16.21 -8.89
CA PHE A 146 0.71 -15.09 -9.71
C PHE A 146 0.97 -15.33 -11.21
N LEU A 147 2.17 -15.80 -11.58
CA LEU A 147 2.54 -16.08 -12.97
C LEU A 147 1.69 -17.22 -13.56
N ASP A 148 1.40 -18.26 -12.78
CA ASP A 148 0.47 -19.32 -13.17
C ASP A 148 -0.96 -18.78 -13.38
N TRP A 149 -1.45 -17.96 -12.45
CA TRP A 149 -2.80 -17.38 -12.51
C TRP A 149 -3.05 -16.54 -13.77
N ILE A 150 -2.02 -15.84 -14.27
CA ILE A 150 -2.12 -15.03 -15.50
C ILE A 150 -1.76 -15.80 -16.78
N GLY A 151 -1.44 -17.09 -16.66
CA GLY A 151 -1.14 -17.98 -17.79
C GLY A 151 0.28 -17.86 -18.35
N VAL A 152 1.26 -17.40 -17.57
CA VAL A 152 2.66 -17.37 -18.00
C VAL A 152 3.28 -18.77 -17.91
N GLY A 153 3.69 -19.30 -19.07
CA GLY A 153 4.39 -20.58 -19.17
C GLY A 153 5.69 -20.63 -18.36
N ARG A 154 5.99 -21.81 -17.78
CA ARG A 154 7.18 -22.04 -16.93
C ARG A 154 8.49 -21.70 -17.63
N ASP A 155 8.57 -21.97 -18.93
CA ASP A 155 9.69 -21.70 -19.83
C ASP A 155 10.02 -20.20 -19.95
N ARG A 156 9.06 -19.32 -19.65
CA ARG A 156 9.20 -17.86 -19.78
C ARG A 156 9.46 -17.16 -18.45
N ARG A 157 9.40 -17.87 -17.31
CA ARG A 157 9.48 -17.25 -15.98
C ARG A 157 10.82 -16.56 -15.70
N GLY A 158 11.91 -17.05 -16.31
CA GLY A 158 13.24 -16.44 -16.21
C GLY A 158 13.28 -14.98 -16.69
N ASP A 159 12.40 -14.59 -17.62
CA ASP A 159 12.33 -13.22 -18.16
C ASP A 159 11.73 -12.21 -17.17
N PHE A 160 11.06 -12.69 -16.12
CA PHE A 160 10.35 -11.87 -15.14
C PHE A 160 11.17 -11.58 -13.87
N GLN A 161 12.36 -12.19 -13.71
CA GLN A 161 13.29 -11.85 -12.65
C GLN A 161 13.86 -10.45 -12.90
N LYS A 162 13.47 -9.48 -12.06
CA LYS A 162 14.01 -8.12 -12.11
C LYS A 162 15.02 -7.87 -11.00
N ASN A 163 16.17 -7.32 -11.39
CA ASN A 163 16.85 -6.29 -10.60
C ASN A 163 15.86 -5.15 -10.34
N VAL A 164 15.27 -5.09 -9.15
CA VAL A 164 14.40 -4.00 -8.73
C VAL A 164 15.22 -3.12 -7.77
N SER A 165 15.64 -1.95 -8.24
CA SER A 165 15.86 -0.83 -7.32
C SER A 165 14.51 -0.55 -6.67
N ASP A 166 14.31 -0.98 -5.42
CA ASP A 166 13.03 -0.80 -4.72
C ASP A 166 12.77 0.70 -4.51
N PRO A 167 11.81 1.30 -5.25
CA PRO A 167 11.48 2.70 -5.06
C PRO A 167 10.74 2.93 -3.74
N ASN A 168 10.25 1.86 -3.10
CA ASN A 168 9.53 1.86 -1.82
C ASN A 168 10.40 1.34 -0.67
N ARG A 169 11.71 1.57 -0.76
CA ARG A 169 12.63 1.18 0.31
C ARG A 169 12.10 1.69 1.64
N SER A 170 11.96 0.78 2.60
CA SER A 170 11.59 1.15 3.96
C SER A 170 12.52 2.21 4.51
N LEU A 171 11.95 3.25 5.12
CA LEU A 171 12.73 4.24 5.85
C LEU A 171 13.13 3.69 7.21
N ASN A 172 14.28 4.16 7.68
CA ASN A 172 14.67 3.99 9.07
C ASN A 172 13.85 4.93 9.98
N LEU A 173 14.05 4.81 11.29
CA LEU A 173 13.31 5.58 12.28
C LEU A 173 13.43 7.09 12.09
N ASP A 174 14.63 7.61 11.86
CA ASP A 174 14.83 9.05 11.73
C ASP A 174 14.21 9.62 10.44
N GLY A 175 14.20 8.87 9.35
CA GLY A 175 13.43 9.25 8.15
C GLY A 175 11.93 9.33 8.41
N LEU A 176 11.38 8.41 9.22
CA LEU A 176 9.97 8.43 9.62
C LEU A 176 9.68 9.58 10.58
N ARG A 177 10.56 9.86 11.55
CA ARG A 177 10.46 11.02 12.45
C ARG A 177 10.46 12.33 11.70
N LEU A 178 11.33 12.49 10.70
CA LEU A 178 11.35 13.71 9.88
C LEU A 178 10.02 13.94 9.16
N LEU A 179 9.48 12.89 8.53
CA LEU A 179 8.20 13.00 7.83
C LEU A 179 7.04 13.27 8.79
N HIS A 180 7.03 12.61 9.96
CA HIS A 180 6.05 12.83 11.01
C HIS A 180 6.12 14.27 11.56
N GLU A 181 7.31 14.77 11.87
CA GLU A 181 7.54 16.14 12.37
C GLU A 181 7.10 17.19 11.35
N VAL A 182 7.53 17.05 10.09
CA VAL A 182 7.17 17.97 9.00
C VAL A 182 5.66 18.00 8.80
N LYS A 183 4.99 16.83 8.78
CA LYS A 183 3.52 16.76 8.65
C LYS A 183 2.80 17.36 9.85
N THR A 184 3.31 17.14 11.06
CA THR A 184 2.74 17.72 12.28
C THR A 184 2.80 19.25 12.25
N ARG A 185 3.90 19.84 11.79
CA ARG A 185 4.04 21.31 11.66
C ARG A 185 3.23 21.90 10.51
N LEU A 186 2.79 21.07 9.57
CA LEU A 186 1.95 21.44 8.43
C LEU A 186 0.47 21.10 8.65
N GLU A 187 0.07 20.80 9.88
CA GLU A 187 -1.32 20.57 10.23
C GLU A 187 -2.18 21.78 9.82
N GLY A 188 -3.22 21.51 9.02
CA GLY A 188 -4.09 22.55 8.43
C GLY A 188 -3.51 23.33 7.24
N ALA A 189 -2.28 23.04 6.79
CA ALA A 189 -1.70 23.69 5.62
C ALA A 189 -2.34 23.23 4.30
N PRO A 190 -2.27 24.03 3.21
CA PRO A 190 -2.75 23.62 1.90
C PRO A 190 -2.01 22.39 1.36
N PHE A 191 -2.70 21.58 0.55
CA PHE A 191 -2.15 20.38 -0.08
C PHE A 191 -0.83 20.63 -0.85
N SER A 192 -0.71 21.78 -1.53
CA SER A 192 0.51 22.14 -2.26
C SER A 192 1.74 22.31 -1.34
N ALA A 193 1.55 22.80 -0.12
CA ALA A 193 2.61 22.90 0.87
C ALA A 193 3.03 21.50 1.35
N LEU A 194 2.05 20.63 1.60
CA LEU A 194 2.31 19.24 1.97
C LEU A 194 3.10 18.47 0.88
N GLU A 195 2.71 18.62 -0.39
CA GLU A 195 3.41 18.02 -1.54
C GLU A 195 4.87 18.45 -1.63
N ARG A 196 5.13 19.76 -1.56
CA ARG A 196 6.50 20.28 -1.58
C ARG A 196 7.30 19.70 -0.42
N SER A 197 6.79 19.84 0.80
CA SER A 197 7.51 19.46 2.03
C SER A 197 7.90 17.99 2.04
N VAL A 198 6.97 17.09 1.75
CA VAL A 198 7.23 15.64 1.71
C VAL A 198 8.26 15.31 0.62
N THR A 199 8.18 15.96 -0.55
CA THR A 199 9.15 15.78 -1.62
C THR A 199 10.57 16.22 -1.19
N HIS A 200 10.67 17.36 -0.50
CA HIS A 200 11.95 17.87 0.01
C HIS A 200 12.50 16.98 1.13
N SER A 201 11.67 16.52 2.06
CA SER A 201 12.06 15.57 3.11
C SER A 201 12.60 14.26 2.54
N LEU A 202 11.91 13.66 1.58
CA LEU A 202 12.36 12.42 0.94
C LEU A 202 13.67 12.61 0.18
N ARG A 203 13.89 13.78 -0.42
CA ARG A 203 15.17 14.13 -1.05
C ARG A 203 16.29 14.28 -0.02
N ALA A 204 16.03 14.95 1.10
CA ALA A 204 17.01 15.11 2.19
C ALA A 204 17.43 13.75 2.76
N ILE A 205 16.47 12.87 3.02
CA ILE A 205 16.71 11.49 3.48
C ILE A 205 17.56 10.73 2.45
N ARG A 206 17.20 10.78 1.17
CA ARG A 206 17.96 10.12 0.09
C ARG A 206 19.40 10.62 0.00
N ASN A 207 19.63 11.90 0.28
CA ASN A 207 20.94 12.52 0.25
C ASN A 207 21.76 12.28 1.52
N GLY A 208 21.24 11.51 2.49
CA GLY A 208 21.95 11.20 3.73
C GLY A 208 22.00 12.35 4.72
N ALA A 209 21.00 13.24 4.71
CA ALA A 209 20.91 14.34 5.68
C ALA A 209 20.73 13.85 7.14
N LEU A 210 20.28 12.61 7.31
CA LEU A 210 20.18 11.92 8.59
C LEU A 210 21.06 10.67 8.52
N ASP A 211 21.86 10.44 9.57
CA ASP A 211 22.66 9.24 9.68
C ASP A 211 21.73 8.01 9.75
N SER A 212 22.05 6.97 8.99
CA SER A 212 21.21 5.78 8.83
C SER A 212 22.02 4.51 9.00
N SER A 213 22.85 4.49 10.05
CA SER A 213 23.59 3.29 10.48
C SER A 213 22.65 2.09 10.66
N ASP A 214 21.40 2.32 11.09
CA ASP A 214 20.34 1.31 11.08
C ASP A 214 19.47 1.39 9.82
N LYS A 215 19.57 0.35 8.99
CA LYS A 215 18.78 0.16 7.76
C LYS A 215 17.49 -0.62 7.99
N GLN A 216 17.18 -1.03 9.22
CA GLN A 216 15.98 -1.80 9.51
C GLN A 216 14.76 -0.89 9.62
N SER A 217 13.66 -1.34 9.01
CA SER A 217 12.36 -0.68 9.11
C SER A 217 11.82 -0.80 10.52
N THR A 218 11.58 0.32 11.19
CA THR A 218 10.99 0.32 12.54
C THR A 218 9.52 -0.03 12.49
N PHE A 219 9.04 -0.67 13.56
CA PHE A 219 7.64 -0.96 13.78
C PHE A 219 6.94 0.28 14.38
N LEU A 220 5.84 0.73 13.77
CA LEU A 220 5.10 1.94 14.14
C LEU A 220 3.92 1.68 15.09
N LEU A 221 3.46 0.43 15.20
CA LEU A 221 2.31 0.06 16.03
C LEU A 221 2.75 -0.19 17.47
N THR A 222 1.87 0.13 18.42
CA THR A 222 2.07 -0.13 19.85
C THR A 222 1.70 -1.57 20.22
N GLU A 223 2.03 -1.98 21.46
CA GLU A 223 1.54 -3.24 22.03
C GLU A 223 0.02 -3.30 22.06
N ASP A 224 -0.63 -2.21 22.45
CA ASP A 224 -2.09 -2.10 22.46
C ASP A 224 -2.68 -2.23 21.06
N ASP A 225 -2.04 -1.61 20.05
CA ASP A 225 -2.48 -1.75 18.65
C ASP A 225 -2.41 -3.22 18.21
N VAL A 226 -1.29 -3.90 18.49
CA VAL A 226 -1.10 -5.32 18.13
C VAL A 226 -2.08 -6.22 18.88
N SER A 227 -2.30 -5.96 20.17
CA SER A 227 -3.25 -6.70 21.00
C SER A 227 -4.67 -6.57 20.46
N ALA A 228 -5.12 -5.35 20.14
CA ALA A 228 -6.42 -5.09 19.53
C ALA A 228 -6.58 -5.83 18.19
N ILE A 229 -5.55 -5.80 17.34
CA ILE A 229 -5.61 -6.50 16.04
C ILE A 229 -5.69 -8.02 16.23
N ASN A 230 -4.85 -8.59 17.10
CA ASN A 230 -4.85 -10.02 17.38
C ASN A 230 -6.17 -10.49 18.02
N GLY A 231 -6.81 -9.64 18.84
CA GLY A 231 -8.08 -9.95 19.52
C GLY A 231 -9.32 -9.74 18.66
N ASP A 232 -9.36 -8.68 17.84
CA ASP A 232 -10.58 -8.24 17.18
C ASP A 232 -10.58 -8.50 15.68
N TRP A 233 -9.45 -8.27 14.99
CA TRP A 233 -9.40 -8.31 13.53
C TRP A 233 -8.97 -9.68 13.00
N LEU A 234 -7.94 -10.25 13.63
CA LEU A 234 -7.32 -11.51 13.19
C LEU A 234 -8.30 -12.69 13.24
N PRO A 235 -9.13 -12.87 14.28
CA PRO A 235 -10.10 -13.97 14.30
C PRO A 235 -11.11 -13.85 13.16
N VAL A 236 -11.66 -12.65 12.93
CA VAL A 236 -12.64 -12.41 11.87
C VAL A 236 -12.04 -12.64 10.48
N LEU A 237 -10.79 -12.22 10.27
CA LEU A 237 -10.07 -12.50 9.02
C LEU A 237 -9.87 -14.01 8.82
N ASN A 238 -9.42 -14.73 9.85
CA ASN A 238 -9.19 -16.17 9.76
C ASN A 238 -10.50 -16.96 9.52
N GLU A 239 -11.59 -16.60 10.21
CA GLU A 239 -12.92 -17.16 9.95
C GLU A 239 -13.35 -16.92 8.50
N THR A 240 -13.06 -15.72 7.97
CA THR A 240 -13.35 -15.37 6.57
C THR A 240 -12.51 -16.18 5.59
N LEU A 241 -11.22 -16.37 5.87
CA LEU A 241 -10.31 -17.18 5.05
C LEU A 241 -10.73 -18.65 5.02
N GLU A 242 -11.15 -19.19 6.15
CA GLU A 242 -11.70 -20.55 6.26
C GLU A 242 -13.00 -20.69 5.46
N ALA A 243 -13.95 -19.76 5.63
CA ALA A 243 -15.21 -19.77 4.90
C ALA A 243 -15.03 -19.64 3.37
N LEU A 244 -13.92 -19.06 2.93
CA LEU A 244 -13.56 -18.91 1.51
C LEU A 244 -12.63 -20.01 1.00
N ASP A 245 -12.32 -21.04 1.81
CA ASP A 245 -11.42 -22.15 1.48
C ASP A 245 -10.04 -21.67 0.98
N ALA A 246 -9.48 -20.65 1.65
CA ALA A 246 -8.21 -20.04 1.24
C ALA A 246 -6.98 -20.95 1.42
N GLY A 247 -7.10 -22.02 2.23
CA GLY A 247 -6.02 -22.98 2.47
C GLY A 247 -4.92 -22.51 3.43
N PHE A 248 -5.09 -21.36 4.09
CA PHE A 248 -4.17 -20.85 5.11
C PHE A 248 -4.90 -20.02 6.17
N ALA A 249 -4.26 -19.83 7.31
CA ALA A 249 -4.67 -18.94 8.38
C ALA A 249 -3.43 -18.22 8.95
N PHE A 250 -3.64 -17.04 9.51
CA PHE A 250 -2.56 -16.28 10.15
C PHE A 250 -2.49 -16.60 11.65
N GLU A 251 -1.28 -16.87 12.13
CA GLU A 251 -0.99 -16.94 13.57
C GLU A 251 -0.97 -15.54 14.20
N PRO A 252 -1.30 -15.40 15.50
CA PRO A 252 -1.15 -14.15 16.23
C PRO A 252 0.24 -13.54 16.06
N PHE A 253 0.30 -12.23 15.86
CA PHE A 253 1.59 -11.55 15.74
C PHE A 253 2.25 -11.44 17.10
N GLU A 254 3.44 -12.04 17.24
CA GLU A 254 4.27 -11.88 18.42
C GLU A 254 5.21 -10.68 18.27
N MET A 255 5.04 -9.68 19.13
CA MET A 255 6.00 -8.61 19.30
C MET A 255 7.26 -9.17 19.97
N THR A 256 8.37 -9.19 19.24
CA THR A 256 9.67 -9.58 19.80
C THR A 256 10.31 -8.36 20.48
N ALA A 257 11.33 -8.57 21.30
CA ALA A 257 12.06 -7.46 21.91
C ALA A 257 12.66 -6.46 20.89
N GLY A 258 12.93 -6.91 19.66
CA GLY A 258 13.33 -6.04 18.54
C GLY A 258 12.18 -5.22 17.93
N HIS A 259 10.93 -5.64 18.15
CA HIS A 259 9.71 -4.90 17.77
C HIS A 259 9.22 -3.94 18.86
N MET A 260 9.54 -4.20 20.14
CA MET A 260 9.05 -3.45 21.32
C MET A 260 9.49 -1.97 21.38
N GLN A 261 10.40 -1.54 20.51
CA GLN A 261 10.52 -0.13 20.21
C GLN A 261 9.40 0.26 19.22
N ALA A 262 8.16 0.33 19.70
CA ALA A 262 7.15 1.14 19.01
C ALA A 262 7.82 2.48 18.71
N ALA A 263 7.89 2.86 17.44
CA ALA A 263 8.67 4.01 17.01
C ALA A 263 8.24 5.24 17.82
N ASP A 264 9.05 5.65 18.79
CA ASP A 264 8.93 6.96 19.38
C ASP A 264 9.22 7.95 18.25
N LEU A 265 8.15 8.44 17.64
CA LEU A 265 8.20 9.38 16.53
C LEU A 265 8.49 10.81 16.98
N SER A 266 8.83 11.03 18.26
CA SER A 266 9.31 12.31 18.73
C SER A 266 10.55 12.74 17.93
N ALA A 267 10.55 14.00 17.50
CA ALA A 267 11.65 14.54 16.73
C ALA A 267 12.87 14.73 17.62
N THR A 268 13.98 14.10 17.23
CA THR A 268 15.31 14.34 17.79
C THR A 268 15.85 15.69 17.29
N GLU A 269 16.89 16.21 17.94
CA GLU A 269 17.49 17.50 17.53
C GLU A 269 18.00 17.51 16.07
N PRO A 270 18.66 16.45 15.56
CA PRO A 270 19.02 16.37 14.14
C PRO A 270 17.79 16.40 13.23
N VAL A 271 16.71 15.71 13.61
CA VAL A 271 15.46 15.72 12.83
C VAL A 271 14.84 17.12 12.79
N ARG A 272 14.80 17.83 13.93
CA ARG A 272 14.29 19.20 14.00
C ARG A 272 15.10 20.14 13.13
N THR A 273 16.44 20.04 13.18
CA THR A 273 17.35 20.83 12.36
C THR A 273 17.08 20.65 10.86
N VAL A 274 16.88 19.41 10.42
CA VAL A 274 16.55 19.11 9.01
C VAL A 274 15.14 19.62 8.66
N ALA A 275 14.16 19.47 9.55
CA ALA A 275 12.82 19.99 9.34
C ALA A 275 12.81 21.53 9.20
N ASP A 276 13.54 22.23 10.07
CA ASP A 276 13.72 23.68 10.04
C ASP A 276 14.39 24.18 8.75
N ALA A 277 15.21 23.36 8.10
CA ALA A 277 15.80 23.68 6.80
C ALA A 277 14.83 23.44 5.63
N ILE A 278 13.82 22.59 5.79
CA ILE A 278 12.86 22.24 4.73
C ILE A 278 11.66 23.20 4.70
N LEU A 279 11.16 23.59 5.88
CA LEU A 279 9.89 24.32 6.01
C LEU A 279 9.90 25.79 5.53
N PRO A 280 11.00 26.57 5.61
CA PRO A 280 11.02 27.98 5.18
C PRO A 280 10.70 28.18 3.69
N ASP A 281 10.99 27.20 2.84
CA ASP A 281 10.75 27.24 1.39
C ASP A 281 9.25 27.08 1.01
N LEU A 282 8.35 26.90 1.98
CA LEU A 282 6.95 26.57 1.74
C LEU A 282 6.01 27.77 1.70
N PHE A 283 6.40 28.86 2.35
CA PHE A 283 5.62 30.10 2.47
C PHE A 283 6.15 31.22 1.54
N LEU A 284 7.17 30.92 0.75
CA LEU A 284 7.70 31.78 -0.30
C LEU A 284 7.23 31.21 -1.65
N ASN A 285 6.22 31.87 -2.24
CA ASN A 285 5.55 31.61 -3.53
C ASN A 285 4.22 30.84 -3.48
#